data_AF-A0A1H0LFC4-F1
#
_entry.id   AF-A0A1H0LFC4-F1
#
_cell.length_a   1.000
_cell.length_b   1.000
_cell.length_c   1.000
_cell.angle_alpha   90.00
_cell.angle_beta   90.00
_cell.angle_gamma   90.00
#
_symmetry.space_group_name_H-M   'P 1'
#
loop_
_entity.id
_entity.type
_entity.pdbx_description
1 polymer ?
#
loop_
_entity_poly.entity_id
_entity_poly.type
_entity_poly.pdbx_seq_one_letter_code
_entity_poly.pdbx_strand_id
1 'polypeptide(L)'
;MSRRSLLHALAAASLATCLAGWTTLAIPLTAAPKGAEVYIIWPGDGAVIDGGKLWVRMGLKGMGVCPKGIERPNCGHHHLLIDADLPPMDKEIPNDRNHLHFGAGETDARIELPPGKHTLQLLLGDSKHVPFDPPIYSKKITITVR
;
A
#
# COMPACT_ATOMS: atom_id res chain seq x y z
N MET A 1 -53.78 27.69 -61.95
CA MET A 1 -52.35 27.50 -61.59
C MET A 1 -52.11 28.23 -60.29
N SER A 2 -52.14 27.51 -59.17
CA SER A 2 -52.22 28.07 -57.81
C SER A 2 -50.88 28.06 -57.08
N ARG A 3 -50.56 29.23 -56.50
CA ARG A 3 -49.64 29.56 -55.40
C ARG A 3 -49.17 28.41 -54.49
N ARG A 4 -47.91 28.47 -54.02
CA ARG A 4 -47.52 28.92 -52.65
C ARG A 4 -46.01 28.74 -52.39
N SER A 5 -45.42 29.79 -51.81
CA SER A 5 -44.10 29.87 -51.17
C SER A 5 -43.97 28.94 -49.95
N LEU A 6 -42.74 28.72 -49.45
CA LEU A 6 -42.27 28.67 -48.02
C LEU A 6 -40.96 27.85 -47.94
N LEU A 7 -39.79 28.47 -47.69
CA LEU A 7 -39.13 28.77 -46.40
C LEU A 7 -38.42 27.57 -45.71
N HIS A 8 -37.11 27.77 -45.50
CA HIS A 8 -36.27 27.45 -44.32
C HIS A 8 -36.07 25.99 -43.86
N ALA A 9 -34.80 25.57 -43.74
CA ALA A 9 -34.19 25.27 -42.43
C ALA A 9 -32.68 24.98 -42.55
N LEU A 10 -31.86 25.86 -41.99
CA LEU A 10 -30.49 25.52 -41.56
C LEU A 10 -30.62 24.55 -40.38
N ALA A 11 -30.11 23.33 -40.51
CA ALA A 11 -29.97 22.42 -39.39
C ALA A 11 -28.61 22.65 -38.71
N ALA A 12 -28.61 23.36 -37.59
CA ALA A 12 -27.46 23.45 -36.69
C ALA A 12 -27.37 22.15 -35.88
N ALA A 13 -26.37 21.31 -36.17
CA ALA A 13 -26.10 20.11 -35.39
C ALA A 13 -25.48 20.50 -34.03
N SER A 14 -26.27 20.38 -32.97
CA SER A 14 -25.82 20.61 -31.59
C SER A 14 -25.04 19.38 -31.10
N LEU A 15 -23.74 19.54 -30.90
CA LEU A 15 -22.88 18.51 -30.32
C LEU A 15 -23.12 18.45 -28.81
N ALA A 16 -23.99 17.55 -28.35
CA ALA A 16 -24.19 17.28 -26.93
C ALA A 16 -23.06 16.39 -26.41
N THR A 17 -22.05 16.98 -25.79
CA THR A 17 -21.00 16.25 -25.06
C THR A 17 -21.54 15.82 -23.69
N CYS A 18 -21.94 14.55 -23.60
CA CYS A 18 -22.24 13.91 -22.32
C CYS A 18 -20.96 13.81 -21.47
N LEU A 19 -20.84 14.64 -20.44
CA LEU A 19 -19.85 14.48 -19.38
C LEU A 19 -20.25 13.27 -18.52
N ALA A 20 -19.79 12.08 -18.88
CA ALA A 20 -19.86 10.92 -18.01
C ALA A 20 -18.89 11.16 -16.83
N GLY A 21 -19.44 11.49 -15.66
CA GLY A 21 -18.67 11.66 -14.43
C GLY A 21 -17.92 10.38 -14.08
N TRP A 22 -16.61 10.48 -13.91
CA TRP A 22 -15.80 9.35 -13.46
C TRP A 22 -16.08 9.09 -11.98
N THR A 23 -16.91 8.10 -11.68
CA THR A 23 -17.02 7.56 -10.33
C THR A 23 -15.76 6.77 -10.03
N THR A 24 -14.89 7.31 -9.18
CA THR A 24 -13.77 6.55 -8.62
C THR A 24 -14.34 5.40 -7.77
N LEU A 25 -14.25 4.16 -8.23
CA LEU A 25 -14.59 3.00 -7.39
C LEU A 25 -13.64 3.00 -6.18
N ALA A 26 -14.19 3.12 -4.98
CA ALA A 26 -13.43 2.87 -3.76
C ALA A 26 -13.13 1.36 -3.68
N ILE A 27 -11.86 1.00 -3.42
CA ILE A 27 -11.50 -0.39 -3.17
C ILE A 27 -12.08 -0.77 -1.80
N PRO A 28 -12.95 -1.79 -1.69
CA PRO A 28 -13.45 -2.22 -0.38
C PRO A 28 -12.26 -2.73 0.46
N LEU A 29 -12.08 -2.13 1.64
CA LEU A 29 -10.99 -2.46 2.56
C LEU A 29 -11.25 -3.75 3.32
N THR A 30 -10.18 -4.48 3.62
CA THR A 30 -10.23 -5.74 4.37
C THR A 30 -10.18 -5.46 5.87
N ALA A 31 -11.16 -5.95 6.63
CA ALA A 31 -11.24 -5.71 8.07
C ALA A 31 -10.08 -6.37 8.84
N ALA A 32 -9.43 -5.62 9.73
CA ALA A 32 -8.42 -6.11 10.65
C ALA A 32 -9.05 -6.87 11.84
N PRO A 33 -8.49 -8.01 12.24
CA PRO A 33 -8.83 -8.66 13.51
C PRO A 33 -8.50 -7.76 14.71
N LYS A 34 -9.37 -7.78 15.73
CA LYS A 34 -9.15 -7.01 16.96
C LYS A 34 -7.86 -7.45 17.65
N GLY A 35 -7.03 -6.47 18.02
CA GLY A 35 -5.77 -6.72 18.73
C GLY A 35 -4.65 -7.30 17.87
N ALA A 36 -4.79 -7.25 16.54
CA ALA A 36 -3.69 -7.57 15.64
C ALA A 36 -2.57 -6.54 15.76
N GLU A 37 -1.33 -7.00 15.78
CA GLU A 37 -0.15 -6.16 15.92
C GLU A 37 0.96 -6.67 15.01
N VAL A 38 1.58 -5.77 14.24
CA VAL A 38 2.83 -6.03 13.49
C VAL A 38 3.97 -5.25 14.14
N TYR A 39 5.13 -5.87 14.26
CA TYR A 39 6.26 -5.26 14.99
C TYR A 39 7.62 -5.75 14.48
N ILE A 40 8.62 -4.91 14.63
CA ILE A 40 10.01 -5.27 14.32
C ILE A 40 10.58 -5.97 15.56
N ILE A 41 10.98 -7.23 15.40
CA ILE A 41 11.67 -8.01 16.43
C ILE A 41 13.14 -7.57 16.50
N TRP A 42 13.76 -7.36 15.34
CA TRP A 42 15.12 -6.87 15.21
C TRP A 42 15.28 -6.14 13.86
N PRO A 43 16.04 -5.03 13.78
CA PRO A 43 16.77 -4.37 14.86
C PRO A 43 15.85 -3.68 15.87
N GLY A 44 16.38 -3.41 17.06
CA GLY A 44 15.72 -2.54 18.04
C GLY A 44 15.85 -1.07 17.65
N ASP A 45 14.97 -0.23 18.20
CA ASP A 45 15.11 1.22 18.08
C ASP A 45 16.42 1.70 18.70
N GLY A 46 17.12 2.61 18.00
CA GLY A 46 18.46 3.09 18.34
C GLY A 46 19.60 2.13 18.01
N ALA A 47 19.36 0.99 17.35
CA ALA A 47 20.42 0.04 17.02
C ALA A 47 21.49 0.66 16.12
N VAL A 48 22.74 0.22 16.33
CA VAL A 48 23.88 0.55 15.49
C VAL A 48 24.35 -0.69 14.75
N ILE A 49 24.49 -0.59 13.43
CA ILE A 49 24.76 -1.68 12.50
C ILE A 49 26.07 -1.41 11.78
N ASP A 50 27.02 -2.34 11.85
CA ASP A 50 28.30 -2.21 11.17
C ASP A 50 28.26 -2.97 9.81
N GLY A 51 28.72 -2.32 8.73
CA GLY A 51 28.91 -2.95 7.42
C GLY A 51 27.69 -2.99 6.49
N GLY A 52 26.66 -2.18 6.75
CA GLY A 52 25.51 -1.95 5.86
C GLY A 52 24.49 -3.09 5.72
N LYS A 53 24.91 -4.34 5.93
CA LYS A 53 24.06 -5.53 5.78
C LYS A 53 23.48 -5.95 7.11
N LEU A 54 22.16 -6.06 7.17
CA LEU A 54 21.44 -6.48 8.36
C LEU A 54 20.27 -7.39 8.02
N TRP A 55 19.92 -8.23 8.99
CA TRP A 55 18.61 -8.85 9.05
C TRP A 55 17.53 -7.83 9.47
N VAL A 56 16.30 -8.08 9.07
CA VAL A 56 15.12 -7.50 9.70
C VAL A 56 14.23 -8.68 10.03
N ARG A 57 13.90 -8.85 11.30
CA ARG A 57 13.00 -9.90 11.78
C ARG A 57 11.65 -9.28 12.12
N MET A 58 10.60 -9.82 11.53
CA MET A 58 9.26 -9.26 11.51
C MET A 58 8.33 -10.15 12.32
N GLY A 59 7.59 -9.55 13.24
CA GLY A 59 6.62 -10.21 14.09
C GLY A 59 5.20 -9.81 13.73
N LEU A 60 4.29 -10.76 13.87
CA LEU A 60 2.85 -10.57 13.72
C LEU A 60 2.14 -11.32 14.84
N LYS A 61 1.17 -10.68 15.49
CA LYS A 61 0.35 -11.22 16.57
C LYS A 61 -1.12 -11.04 16.22
N GLY A 62 -1.95 -12.04 16.56
CA GLY A 62 -3.39 -12.02 16.33
C GLY A 62 -3.82 -12.29 14.88
N MET A 63 -2.87 -12.61 13.99
CA MET A 63 -3.08 -12.89 12.56
C MET A 63 -2.05 -13.89 12.03
N GLY A 64 -2.34 -14.46 10.86
CA GLY A 64 -1.40 -15.28 10.10
C GLY A 64 -0.61 -14.48 9.06
N VAL A 65 0.50 -15.05 8.60
CA VAL A 65 1.26 -14.57 7.45
C VAL A 65 0.94 -15.47 6.24
N CYS A 66 0.51 -14.89 5.13
CA CYS A 66 0.11 -15.60 3.91
C CYS A 66 0.74 -14.96 2.69
N PRO A 67 1.06 -15.74 1.64
CA PRO A 67 1.49 -15.18 0.38
C PRO A 67 0.45 -14.24 -0.23
N LYS A 68 0.90 -13.21 -0.96
CA LYS A 68 0.05 -12.33 -1.75
C LYS A 68 -0.80 -13.12 -2.75
N GLY A 69 -1.99 -12.60 -3.08
CA GLY A 69 -2.92 -13.26 -4.00
C GLY A 69 -3.61 -14.50 -3.45
N ILE A 70 -3.22 -14.99 -2.27
CA ILE A 70 -3.92 -16.09 -1.58
C ILE A 70 -4.84 -15.48 -0.53
N GLU A 71 -6.13 -15.46 -0.83
CA GLU A 71 -7.14 -14.99 0.12
C GLU A 71 -7.33 -16.03 1.23
N ARG A 72 -7.03 -15.60 2.45
CA ARG A 72 -7.20 -16.38 3.68
C ARG A 72 -7.72 -15.43 4.77
N PRO A 73 -8.75 -15.83 5.54
CA PRO A 73 -9.21 -15.02 6.65
C PRO A 73 -8.09 -14.71 7.64
N ASN A 74 -8.07 -13.48 8.16
CA ASN A 74 -7.16 -13.02 9.22
C ASN A 74 -5.67 -13.23 8.88
N CYS A 75 -5.31 -13.07 7.61
CA CYS A 75 -3.97 -13.32 7.12
C CYS A 75 -3.53 -12.24 6.12
N GLY A 76 -2.26 -11.82 6.20
CA GLY A 76 -1.69 -10.81 5.32
C GLY A 76 -0.20 -11.03 5.12
N HIS A 77 0.51 -10.03 4.61
CA HIS A 77 1.96 -10.11 4.40
C HIS A 77 2.67 -8.81 4.74
N HIS A 78 3.97 -8.91 5.04
CA HIS A 78 4.77 -7.78 5.51
C HIS A 78 5.20 -6.86 4.36
N HIS A 79 5.21 -5.57 4.66
CA HIS A 79 5.97 -4.56 3.92
C HIS A 79 6.91 -3.87 4.90
N LEU A 80 8.15 -3.63 4.49
CA LEU A 80 9.11 -2.83 5.23
C LEU A 80 9.30 -1.48 4.53
N LEU A 81 8.96 -0.42 5.24
CA LEU A 81 9.17 0.95 4.85
C LEU A 81 10.54 1.39 5.39
N ILE A 82 11.38 1.90 4.50
CA ILE A 82 12.74 2.38 4.76
C ILE A 82 12.77 3.84 4.38
N ASP A 83 13.02 4.72 5.34
CA ASP A 83 13.09 6.18 5.12
C ASP A 83 11.86 6.76 4.42
N ALA A 84 10.70 6.17 4.70
CA ALA A 84 9.42 6.59 4.16
C ALA A 84 8.40 6.83 5.27
N ASP A 85 7.40 7.64 4.94
CA ASP A 85 6.17 7.73 5.72
C ASP A 85 5.18 6.67 5.29
N LEU A 86 4.15 6.46 6.11
CA LEU A 86 3.09 5.53 5.79
C LEU A 86 2.38 5.98 4.49
N PRO A 87 2.15 5.07 3.51
CA PRO A 87 1.41 5.38 2.30
C PRO A 87 -0.09 5.57 2.61
N PRO A 88 -0.90 5.99 1.61
CA PRO A 88 -2.35 6.00 1.74
C PRO A 88 -2.91 4.62 2.12
N MET A 89 -3.85 4.59 3.06
CA MET A 89 -4.42 3.34 3.62
C MET A 89 -5.52 2.71 2.75
N ASP A 90 -5.86 3.37 1.65
CA ASP A 90 -6.93 2.98 0.73
C ASP A 90 -6.41 2.66 -0.69
N LYS A 91 -5.09 2.49 -0.83
CA LYS A 91 -4.39 2.17 -2.08
C LYS A 91 -3.48 0.98 -1.89
N GLU A 92 -3.02 0.43 -3.01
CA GLU A 92 -1.94 -0.55 -2.99
C GLU A 92 -0.68 0.06 -2.35
N ILE A 93 -0.05 -0.70 -1.48
CA ILE A 93 1.23 -0.35 -0.86
C ILE A 93 2.30 -0.33 -1.97
N PRO A 94 3.12 0.73 -2.07
CA PRO A 94 4.19 0.77 -3.06
C PRO A 94 5.16 -0.40 -2.91
N ASN A 95 5.81 -0.80 -4.01
CA ASN A 95 6.88 -1.77 -4.01
C ASN A 95 8.07 -1.20 -4.77
N ASP A 96 8.94 -0.51 -4.04
CA ASP A 96 10.08 0.22 -4.56
C ASP A 96 11.27 0.14 -3.59
N ARG A 97 12.29 0.97 -3.78
CA ARG A 97 13.51 0.93 -2.96
C ARG A 97 13.28 1.31 -1.49
N ASN A 98 12.21 2.05 -1.20
CA ASN A 98 11.84 2.50 0.13
C ASN A 98 10.68 1.68 0.71
N HIS A 99 10.03 0.83 -0.09
CA HIS A 99 8.91 -0.01 0.31
C HIS A 99 9.18 -1.45 -0.15
N LEU A 100 9.82 -2.24 0.70
CA LEU A 100 10.17 -3.62 0.38
C LEU A 100 9.00 -4.54 0.68
N HIS A 101 8.59 -5.31 -0.33
CA HIS A 101 7.44 -6.19 -0.27
C HIS A 101 7.85 -7.66 0.01
N PHE A 102 7.24 -8.26 1.04
CA PHE A 102 7.48 -9.64 1.48
C PHE A 102 6.23 -10.50 1.35
N GLY A 103 5.76 -10.62 0.11
CA GLY A 103 4.52 -11.32 -0.22
C GLY A 103 4.65 -12.81 -0.47
N ALA A 104 5.79 -13.46 -0.23
CA ALA A 104 5.85 -14.92 -0.17
C ALA A 104 5.56 -15.44 1.25
N GLY A 105 5.31 -14.52 2.19
CA GLY A 105 5.06 -14.82 3.59
C GLY A 105 6.32 -14.83 4.44
N GLU A 106 7.33 -14.05 4.04
CA GLU A 106 8.58 -13.92 4.76
C GLU A 106 8.35 -13.26 6.12
N THR A 107 9.04 -13.78 7.13
CA THR A 107 9.05 -13.27 8.50
C THR A 107 10.42 -12.72 8.89
N ASP A 108 11.40 -12.84 8.00
CA ASP A 108 12.66 -12.12 8.04
C ASP A 108 13.15 -11.80 6.64
N ALA A 109 14.06 -10.84 6.55
CA ALA A 109 14.72 -10.47 5.31
C ALA A 109 16.12 -9.96 5.58
N ARG A 110 17.03 -10.16 4.63
CA ARG A 110 18.34 -9.50 4.63
C ARG A 110 18.28 -8.28 3.73
N ILE A 111 18.58 -7.11 4.29
CA ILE A 111 18.63 -5.84 3.57
C ILE A 111 20.04 -5.25 3.63
N GLU A 112 20.30 -4.30 2.74
CA GLU A 112 21.54 -3.54 2.69
C GLU A 112 21.21 -2.05 2.64
N LEU A 113 21.79 -1.30 3.56
CA LEU A 113 21.60 0.14 3.70
C LEU A 113 22.96 0.84 3.63
N PRO A 114 23.04 2.03 3.02
CA PRO A 114 24.26 2.83 3.05
C PRO A 114 24.57 3.31 4.49
N PRO A 115 25.81 3.75 4.78
CA PRO A 115 26.12 4.39 6.06
C PRO A 115 25.25 5.63 6.29
N GLY A 116 24.71 5.78 7.50
CA GLY A 116 23.81 6.88 7.85
C GLY A 116 22.73 6.51 8.85
N LYS A 117 21.85 7.48 9.14
CA LYS A 117 20.67 7.28 9.99
C LYS A 117 19.49 6.88 9.11
N HIS A 118 18.83 5.79 9.46
CA HIS A 118 17.69 5.25 8.73
C HIS A 118 16.49 5.05 9.65
N THR A 119 15.29 5.17 9.09
CA THR A 119 14.04 4.78 9.77
C THR A 119 13.47 3.53 9.15
N LEU A 120 12.95 2.63 9.99
CA LEU A 120 12.30 1.39 9.58
C LEU A 120 10.90 1.31 10.19
N GLN A 121 9.92 0.87 9.40
CA GLN A 121 8.56 0.63 9.87
C GLN A 121 7.92 -0.51 9.09
N LEU A 122 7.13 -1.36 9.74
CA LEU A 122 6.35 -2.39 9.07
C LEU A 122 4.92 -1.91 8.82
N LEU A 123 4.35 -2.33 7.70
CA LEU A 123 2.94 -2.19 7.35
C LEU A 123 2.43 -3.55 6.84
N LEU A 124 1.25 -3.97 7.30
CA LEU A 124 0.63 -5.21 6.87
C LEU A 124 -0.32 -4.97 5.70
N GLY A 125 -0.11 -5.68 4.58
CA GLY A 125 -1.01 -5.68 3.43
C GLY A 125 -1.87 -6.95 3.37
N ASP A 126 -3.08 -6.82 2.84
CA ASP A 126 -3.99 -7.93 2.54
C ASP A 126 -3.59 -8.69 1.26
N SER A 127 -4.45 -9.58 0.75
CA SER A 127 -4.16 -10.35 -0.46
C SER A 127 -4.02 -9.50 -1.73
N LYS A 128 -4.52 -8.26 -1.72
CA LYS A 128 -4.53 -7.29 -2.82
C LYS A 128 -3.50 -6.17 -2.65
N HIS A 129 -2.55 -6.32 -1.71
CA HIS A 129 -1.56 -5.29 -1.39
C HIS A 129 -2.13 -4.02 -0.75
N VAL A 130 -3.36 -4.05 -0.24
CA VAL A 130 -3.97 -2.88 0.40
C VAL A 130 -3.85 -3.03 1.92
N PRO A 131 -3.60 -1.96 2.69
CA PRO A 131 -3.64 -2.03 4.15
C PRO A 131 -5.01 -2.50 4.66
N PHE A 132 -5.00 -3.19 5.80
CA PHE A 132 -6.23 -3.56 6.50
C PHE A 132 -6.95 -2.32 7.09
N ASP A 133 -8.21 -2.50 7.52
CA ASP A 133 -9.00 -1.48 8.23
C ASP A 133 -9.46 -1.97 9.62
N PRO A 134 -9.02 -1.34 10.73
CA PRO A 134 -8.00 -0.28 10.77
C PRO A 134 -6.62 -0.78 10.31
N PRO A 135 -5.74 0.11 9.83
CA PRO A 135 -4.39 -0.25 9.41
C PRO A 135 -3.56 -0.89 10.54
N ILE A 136 -2.76 -1.89 10.18
CA ILE A 136 -1.85 -2.57 11.10
C ILE A 136 -0.41 -2.23 10.68
N TYR A 137 0.24 -1.38 11.45
CA TYR A 137 1.64 -0.99 11.25
C TYR A 137 2.41 -1.00 12.57
N SER A 138 3.73 -1.15 12.50
CA SER A 138 4.59 -1.14 13.69
C SER A 138 4.88 0.28 14.16
N LYS A 139 5.47 0.40 15.36
CA LYS A 139 6.23 1.60 15.70
C LYS A 139 7.32 1.83 14.65
N LYS A 140 7.54 3.09 14.27
CA LYS A 140 8.70 3.52 13.48
C LYS A 140 9.91 3.51 14.40
N ILE A 141 10.98 2.84 13.98
CA ILE A 141 12.26 2.79 14.70
C ILE A 141 13.33 3.55 13.90
N THR A 142 14.36 4.01 14.58
CA THR A 142 15.55 4.63 13.98
C THR A 142 16.77 3.76 14.23
N ILE A 143 17.58 3.54 13.21
CA ILE A 143 18.87 2.86 13.33
C ILE A 143 20.00 3.71 12.75
N THR A 144 21.23 3.39 13.10
CA THR A 144 22.44 4.00 12.53
C THR A 144 23.30 2.92 11.88
N VAL A 145 23.66 3.10 10.63
CA VAL A 145 24.55 2.23 9.87
C VAL A 145 25.92 2.88 9.76
N ARG A 146 26.98 2.12 10.02
CA ARG A 146 28.39 2.54 9.95
C ARG A 146 29.18 1.70 8.96
#